data_AF-A0A3P7LJM0-F1
#
_entry.id   AF-A0A3P7LJM0-F1
#
_cell.length_a   1.000
_cell.length_b   1.000
_cell.length_c   1.000
_cell.angle_alpha   90.00
_cell.angle_beta   90.00
_cell.angle_gamma   90.00
#
_symmetry.space_group_name_H-M   'P 1'
#
loop_
_entity.id
_entity.type
_entity.pdbx_description
1 polymer ?
#
loop_
_entity_poly.entity_id
_entity_poly.type
_entity_poly.pdbx_seq_one_letter_code
_entity_poly.pdbx_strand_id
1 'polypeptide(L)'
;MLAEAIEHYKLQGVDHFYLYVKDKDDYSYKLIESYEQSGEVEVINLRTTLDRPGEEWQFVGIQDCLQRSRHHSKYAIFSDLDERITPSDNVTLRHYVGAIMKDYAAMYFQPRRILRTSRVPERYEGDVTLRAHLPTLVFNNSTIISPPGTLDKCILDPTRVFIMDVHNVAVFFPG
;
A
#
# COMPACT_ATOMS: atom_id res chain seq x y z
N MET A 1 -3.28 11.41 -3.50
CA MET A 1 -2.44 10.32 -2.98
C MET A 1 -3.09 8.97 -3.19
N LEU A 2 -4.35 8.75 -2.75
CA LEU A 2 -5.06 7.47 -2.93
C LEU A 2 -5.08 6.96 -4.38
N ALA A 3 -5.59 7.75 -5.34
CA ALA A 3 -5.61 7.35 -6.74
C ALA A 3 -4.20 7.00 -7.25
N GLU A 4 -3.20 7.81 -6.90
CA GLU A 4 -1.82 7.60 -7.31
C GLU A 4 -1.23 6.31 -6.73
N ALA A 5 -1.62 5.90 -5.52
CA ALA A 5 -1.19 4.62 -4.93
C ALA A 5 -1.84 3.42 -5.64
N ILE A 6 -3.16 3.46 -5.85
CA ILE A 6 -3.90 2.38 -6.52
C ILE A 6 -3.41 2.22 -7.96
N GLU A 7 -3.37 3.30 -8.74
CA GLU A 7 -2.93 3.24 -10.14
C GLU A 7 -1.46 2.82 -10.27
N HIS A 8 -0.58 3.27 -9.36
CA HIS A 8 0.80 2.80 -9.32
C HIS A 8 0.86 1.27 -9.16
N TYR A 9 0.17 0.72 -8.17
CA TYR A 9 0.22 -0.71 -7.91
C TYR A 9 -0.48 -1.54 -9.00
N LYS A 10 -1.53 -1.01 -9.65
CA LYS A 10 -2.12 -1.61 -10.86
C LYS A 10 -1.09 -1.74 -11.98
N LEU A 11 -0.32 -0.67 -12.25
CA LEU A 11 0.78 -0.72 -13.21
C LEU A 11 1.88 -1.72 -12.82
N GLN A 12 2.09 -1.93 -11.51
CA GLN A 12 3.00 -2.95 -10.99
C GLN A 12 2.42 -4.39 -11.00
N GLY A 13 1.19 -4.55 -11.48
CA GLY A 13 0.52 -5.83 -11.59
C GLY A 13 -0.13 -6.30 -10.28
N VAL A 14 -0.67 -5.40 -9.47
CA VAL A 14 -1.59 -5.76 -8.38
C VAL A 14 -3.00 -5.92 -8.94
N ASP A 15 -3.65 -7.05 -8.64
CA ASP A 15 -4.99 -7.39 -9.15
C ASP A 15 -6.14 -6.96 -8.23
N HIS A 16 -5.87 -6.79 -6.94
CA HIS A 16 -6.91 -6.54 -5.95
C HIS A 16 -6.36 -5.77 -4.75
N PHE A 17 -7.22 -4.94 -4.15
CA PHE A 17 -6.87 -4.04 -3.05
C PHE A 17 -7.86 -4.20 -1.89
N TYR A 18 -7.33 -4.27 -0.67
CA TYR A 18 -8.13 -4.06 0.53
C TYR A 18 -7.87 -2.67 1.06
N LEU A 19 -8.92 -1.85 1.21
CA LEU A 19 -8.83 -0.52 1.81
C LEU A 19 -9.51 -0.51 3.17
N TYR A 20 -8.71 -0.30 4.22
CA TYR A 20 -9.18 -0.15 5.58
C TYR A 20 -9.44 1.32 5.88
N VAL A 21 -10.72 1.68 6.01
CA VAL A 21 -11.15 3.07 6.14
C VAL A 21 -11.72 3.30 7.53
N LYS A 22 -11.07 4.20 8.29
CA LYS A 22 -11.60 4.70 9.55
C LYS A 22 -12.40 5.98 9.33
N ASP A 23 -11.75 7.00 8.77
CA ASP A 23 -12.30 8.31 8.51
C ASP A 23 -11.98 8.71 7.06
N LYS A 24 -12.93 9.33 6.37
CA LYS A 24 -12.75 9.83 5.01
C LYS A 24 -13.58 11.09 4.80
N ASP A 25 -13.04 12.03 4.03
CA ASP A 25 -13.78 13.19 3.53
C ASP A 25 -14.65 12.83 2.31
N ASP A 26 -15.55 13.73 1.92
CA ASP A 26 -16.50 13.54 0.81
C ASP A 26 -15.81 13.30 -0.55
N TYR A 27 -14.63 13.87 -0.76
CA TYR A 27 -13.89 13.70 -2.01
C TYR A 27 -13.25 12.31 -2.07
N SER A 28 -12.60 11.91 -0.98
CA SER A 28 -12.05 10.57 -0.78
C SER A 28 -13.15 9.50 -0.87
N TYR A 29 -14.35 9.78 -0.38
CA TYR A 29 -15.52 8.89 -0.49
C TYR A 29 -15.84 8.57 -1.95
N LYS A 30 -16.02 9.57 -2.80
CA LYS A 30 -16.37 9.38 -4.21
C LYS A 30 -15.32 8.58 -4.96
N LEU A 31 -14.05 8.83 -4.66
CA LEU A 31 -12.95 8.11 -5.28
C LEU A 31 -12.92 6.62 -4.87
N ILE A 32 -13.08 6.33 -3.57
CA ILE A 32 -13.13 4.96 -3.05
C ILE A 32 -14.32 4.22 -3.65
N GLU A 33 -15.50 4.84 -3.67
CA GLU A 33 -16.71 4.26 -4.24
C GLU A 33 -16.53 3.90 -5.73
N SER A 34 -15.84 4.76 -6.50
CA SER A 34 -15.53 4.47 -7.90
C SER A 34 -14.67 3.21 -8.07
N TYR A 35 -13.69 2.99 -7.20
CA TYR A 35 -12.83 1.79 -7.25
C TYR A 35 -13.50 0.54 -6.67
N GLU A 36 -14.42 0.71 -5.72
CA GLU A 36 -15.24 -0.38 -5.20
C GLU A 36 -16.21 -0.88 -6.27
N GLN A 37 -16.84 0.04 -7.01
CA GLN A 37 -17.75 -0.29 -8.12
C GLN A 37 -17.04 -0.95 -9.31
N SER A 38 -15.74 -0.69 -9.53
CA SER A 38 -14.96 -1.40 -10.56
C SER A 38 -14.60 -2.83 -10.16
N GLY A 39 -14.80 -3.22 -8.89
CA GLY A 39 -14.43 -4.53 -8.35
C GLY A 39 -12.93 -4.66 -8.04
N GLU A 40 -12.15 -3.58 -8.20
CA GLU A 40 -10.71 -3.58 -7.95
C GLU A 40 -10.39 -3.48 -6.45
N VAL A 41 -11.28 -2.84 -5.69
CA VAL A 41 -11.13 -2.58 -4.26
C VAL A 41 -12.26 -3.22 -3.45
N GLU A 42 -11.90 -3.91 -2.37
CA GLU A 42 -12.81 -4.22 -1.26
C GLU A 42 -12.58 -3.24 -0.11
N VAL A 43 -13.65 -2.56 0.34
CA VAL A 43 -13.58 -1.54 1.39
C VAL A 43 -14.01 -2.11 2.73
N ILE A 44 -13.14 -2.02 3.73
CA ILE A 44 -13.43 -2.42 5.11
C ILE A 44 -13.57 -1.16 5.96
N ASN A 45 -14.77 -0.88 6.43
CA ASN A 45 -15.03 0.24 7.34
C ASN A 45 -14.77 -0.18 8.79
N LEU A 46 -13.84 0.48 9.47
CA LEU A 46 -13.40 0.09 10.81
C LEU A 46 -14.33 0.57 11.93
N ARG A 47 -15.08 1.66 11.72
CA ARG A 47 -15.94 2.29 12.75
C ARG A 47 -17.33 1.65 12.94
N THR A 48 -17.55 0.40 12.52
CA THR A 48 -18.89 -0.19 12.56
C THR A 48 -19.43 -0.36 13.99
N THR A 49 -18.57 -0.67 14.96
CA THR A 49 -18.90 -0.74 16.39
C THR A 49 -17.64 -0.49 17.25
N LEU A 50 -17.78 0.20 18.39
CA LEU A 50 -16.70 0.45 19.37
C LEU A 50 -15.49 1.23 18.80
N ASP A 51 -15.64 2.56 18.65
CA ASP A 51 -14.56 3.42 18.16
C ASP A 51 -13.30 3.37 19.03
N ARG A 52 -12.14 3.51 18.37
CA ARG A 52 -10.79 3.42 18.94
C ARG A 52 -9.87 4.43 18.26
N PRO A 53 -8.73 4.79 18.87
CA PRO A 53 -7.67 5.54 18.20
C PRO A 53 -7.25 4.93 16.86
N GLY A 54 -6.81 5.76 15.92
CA GLY A 54 -6.43 5.32 14.57
C GLY A 54 -5.30 4.27 14.57
N GLU A 55 -4.34 4.40 15.48
CA GLU A 55 -3.23 3.45 15.65
C GLU A 55 -3.73 2.05 16.05
N GLU A 56 -4.72 1.95 16.94
CA GLU A 56 -5.29 0.67 17.35
C GLU A 56 -6.02 -0.01 16.18
N TRP A 57 -6.72 0.79 15.38
CA TRP A 57 -7.40 0.34 14.18
C TRP A 57 -6.43 -0.13 13.08
N GLN A 58 -5.23 0.46 13.00
CA GLN A 58 -4.20 0.02 12.08
C GLN A 58 -3.78 -1.43 12.36
N PHE A 59 -3.56 -1.81 13.62
CA PHE A 59 -3.22 -3.18 13.98
C PHE A 59 -4.32 -4.17 13.61
N VAL A 60 -5.59 -3.82 13.87
CA VAL A 60 -6.74 -4.65 13.49
C VAL A 60 -6.81 -4.82 11.96
N GLY A 61 -6.67 -3.72 11.22
CA GLY A 61 -6.68 -3.74 9.76
C GLY A 61 -5.55 -4.59 9.17
N ILE A 62 -4.34 -4.52 9.73
CA ILE A 62 -3.20 -5.33 9.30
C ILE A 62 -3.51 -6.83 9.50
N GLN A 63 -4.01 -7.23 10.67
CA GLN A 63 -4.31 -8.65 10.90
C GLN A 63 -5.45 -9.15 10.02
N ASP A 64 -6.53 -8.38 9.89
CA ASP A 64 -7.66 -8.75 9.04
C ASP A 64 -7.22 -8.86 7.56
N CYS A 65 -6.38 -7.93 7.08
CA CYS A 65 -5.82 -7.96 5.73
C CYS A 65 -4.98 -9.21 5.50
N LEU A 66 -4.13 -9.56 6.47
CA LEU A 66 -3.34 -10.78 6.43
C LEU A 66 -4.24 -12.01 6.33
N GLN A 67 -5.31 -12.09 7.12
CA GLN A 67 -6.24 -13.22 7.07
C GLN A 67 -6.99 -13.30 5.73
N ARG A 68 -7.53 -12.18 5.22
CA ARG A 68 -8.25 -12.15 3.95
C ARG A 68 -7.37 -12.52 2.77
N SER A 69 -6.17 -11.94 2.72
CA SER A 69 -5.23 -12.14 1.61
C SER A 69 -4.79 -13.59 1.45
N ARG A 70 -4.78 -14.42 2.51
CA ARG A 70 -4.50 -15.86 2.45
C ARG A 70 -5.35 -16.62 1.44
N HIS A 71 -6.58 -16.17 1.22
CA HIS A 71 -7.53 -16.85 0.35
C HIS A 71 -7.62 -16.22 -1.05
N HIS A 72 -7.03 -15.04 -1.26
CA HIS A 72 -7.17 -14.27 -2.51
C HIS A 72 -5.88 -14.19 -3.32
N SER A 73 -4.71 -14.16 -2.68
CA SER A 73 -3.45 -13.94 -3.40
C SER A 73 -2.32 -14.79 -2.85
N LYS A 74 -1.41 -15.19 -3.75
CA LYS A 74 -0.15 -15.84 -3.38
C LYS A 74 0.78 -14.90 -2.62
N TYR A 75 0.76 -13.61 -2.95
CA TYR A 75 1.59 -12.60 -2.30
C TYR A 75 0.76 -11.36 -1.99
N ALA A 76 1.01 -10.72 -0.85
CA ALA A 76 0.35 -9.51 -0.40
C ALA A 76 1.37 -8.41 -0.12
N ILE A 77 1.03 -7.17 -0.47
CA ILE A 77 1.84 -5.97 -0.18
C ILE A 77 1.21 -5.27 1.03
N PHE A 78 2.03 -5.01 2.05
CA PHE A 78 1.64 -4.18 3.19
C PHE A 78 2.35 -2.82 3.04
N SER A 79 1.59 -1.79 2.66
CA SER A 79 2.09 -0.46 2.31
C SER A 79 1.17 0.61 2.89
N ASP A 80 1.74 1.75 3.30
CA ASP A 80 0.95 2.93 3.62
C ASP A 80 0.54 3.67 2.33
N LEU A 81 -0.44 4.57 2.44
CA LEU A 81 -1.07 5.25 1.30
C LEU A 81 -0.12 6.21 0.55
N ASP A 82 0.87 6.74 1.23
CA ASP A 82 1.87 7.67 0.71
C ASP A 82 3.18 6.98 0.29
N GLU A 83 3.21 5.66 0.34
CA GLU A 83 4.37 4.83 0.00
C GLU A 83 4.16 4.06 -1.30
N ARG A 84 5.27 3.81 -1.99
CA ARG A 84 5.29 3.07 -3.26
C ARG A 84 6.56 2.24 -3.34
N ILE A 85 6.39 0.99 -3.76
CA ILE A 85 7.51 0.12 -4.14
C ILE A 85 7.63 0.17 -5.67
N THR A 86 8.82 0.51 -6.17
CA THR A 86 9.09 0.65 -7.61
C THR A 86 10.35 -0.12 -7.95
N PRO A 87 10.29 -1.09 -8.88
CA PRO A 87 11.47 -1.74 -9.44
C PRO A 87 12.40 -0.73 -10.11
N SER A 88 13.72 -0.94 -10.02
CA SER A 88 14.71 -0.09 -10.70
C SER A 88 14.82 -0.39 -12.20
N ASP A 89 14.54 -1.63 -12.59
CA ASP A 89 14.53 -2.07 -13.97
C ASP A 89 13.12 -2.00 -14.57
N ASN A 90 13.03 -2.16 -15.89
CA ASN A 90 11.75 -2.17 -16.62
C ASN A 90 11.00 -3.51 -16.45
N VAL A 91 10.74 -3.89 -15.20
CA VAL A 91 9.98 -5.08 -14.79
C VAL A 91 8.87 -4.66 -13.82
N THR A 92 7.77 -5.40 -13.78
CA THR A 92 6.71 -5.17 -12.80
C THR A 92 7.04 -5.83 -11.47
N LEU A 93 6.49 -5.33 -10.36
CA LEU A 93 6.60 -6.01 -9.06
C LEU A 93 6.11 -7.45 -9.13
N ARG A 94 4.99 -7.72 -9.83
CA ARG A 94 4.49 -9.09 -9.99
C ARG A 94 5.55 -10.02 -10.56
N HIS A 95 6.24 -9.59 -11.63
CA HIS A 95 7.28 -10.40 -12.26
C HIS A 95 8.49 -10.62 -11.33
N TYR A 96 8.99 -9.53 -10.74
CA TYR A 96 10.16 -9.55 -9.85
C TYR A 96 9.91 -10.44 -8.61
N VAL A 97 8.77 -10.25 -7.95
CA VAL A 97 8.35 -11.04 -6.78
C VAL A 97 8.16 -12.50 -7.15
N GLY A 98 7.46 -12.80 -8.24
CA GLY A 98 7.20 -14.17 -8.67
C GLY A 98 8.47 -14.94 -9.05
N ALA A 99 9.52 -14.24 -9.49
CA ALA A 99 10.81 -14.84 -9.77
C ALA A 99 11.59 -15.20 -8.50
N ILE A 100 11.56 -14.34 -7.48
CA ILE A 100 12.44 -14.43 -6.30
C ILE A 100 11.76 -15.13 -5.12
N MET A 101 10.51 -14.81 -4.80
CA MET A 101 9.82 -15.24 -3.58
C MET A 101 9.28 -16.69 -3.63
N LYS A 102 9.84 -17.57 -4.47
CA LYS A 102 9.41 -18.98 -4.53
C LYS A 102 9.72 -19.73 -3.23
N ASP A 103 10.89 -19.45 -2.65
CA ASP A 103 11.38 -20.13 -1.44
C ASP A 103 11.29 -19.25 -0.17
N TYR A 104 10.98 -17.96 -0.33
CA TYR A 104 10.94 -16.99 0.76
C TYR A 104 9.51 -16.66 1.17
N ALA A 105 9.29 -16.47 2.49
CA ALA A 105 7.99 -16.08 3.03
C ALA A 105 7.75 -14.56 2.98
N ALA A 106 8.81 -13.76 2.95
CA ALA A 106 8.73 -12.30 2.90
C ALA A 106 9.95 -11.70 2.22
N MET A 107 9.75 -10.55 1.58
CA MET A 107 10.77 -9.69 1.00
C MET A 107 10.58 -8.28 1.56
N TYR A 108 11.67 -7.67 2.02
CA TYR A 108 11.68 -6.35 2.65
C TYR A 108 12.35 -5.32 1.73
N PHE A 109 11.81 -4.11 1.74
CA PHE A 109 12.26 -3.00 0.90
C PHE A 109 12.62 -1.82 1.79
N GLN A 110 13.89 -1.40 1.72
CA GLN A 110 14.38 -0.23 2.46
C GLN A 110 13.89 1.06 1.79
N PRO A 111 13.26 1.99 2.54
CA PRO A 111 12.67 3.18 1.95
C PRO A 111 13.71 4.29 1.77
N ARG A 112 13.47 5.14 0.78
CA ARG A 112 13.98 6.52 0.72
C ARG A 112 12.79 7.46 0.77
N ARG A 113 12.92 8.60 1.44
CA ARG A 113 11.83 9.57 1.57
C ARG A 113 11.87 10.57 0.42
N ILE A 114 10.74 10.81 -0.22
CA ILE A 114 10.57 11.86 -1.23
C ILE A 114 10.27 13.18 -0.53
N LEU A 115 11.09 14.20 -0.80
CA LEU A 115 10.96 15.51 -0.16
C LEU A 115 9.92 16.36 -0.90
N ARG A 116 8.80 16.65 -0.25
CA ARG A 116 7.79 17.58 -0.76
C ARG A 116 8.23 19.02 -0.51
N THR A 117 8.46 19.76 -1.59
CA THR A 117 8.95 21.15 -1.55
C THR A 117 7.85 22.18 -1.78
N SER A 118 6.62 21.73 -2.10
CA SER A 118 5.45 22.58 -2.34
C SER A 118 4.17 21.89 -1.89
N ARG A 119 3.09 22.66 -1.78
CA ARG A 119 1.75 22.12 -1.50
C ARG A 119 1.16 21.53 -2.77
N VAL A 120 0.43 20.42 -2.61
CA VAL A 120 -0.40 19.85 -3.68
C VAL A 120 -1.75 20.58 -3.71
N PRO A 121 -2.41 20.72 -4.87
CA PRO A 121 -3.75 21.28 -4.98
C PRO A 121 -4.76 20.53 -4.11
N GLU A 122 -5.72 21.26 -3.54
CA GLU A 122 -6.82 20.69 -2.76
C GLU A 122 -7.88 20.03 -3.66
N ARG A 123 -7.96 20.43 -4.93
CA ARG A 123 -8.95 19.96 -5.90
C ARG A 123 -8.29 19.61 -7.21
N TYR A 124 -8.86 18.62 -7.89
CA TYR A 124 -8.54 18.31 -9.27
C TYR A 124 -9.33 19.21 -10.21
N GLU A 125 -8.63 19.94 -11.09
CA GLU A 125 -9.21 20.87 -12.07
C GLU A 125 -8.85 20.48 -13.51
N GLY A 126 -8.58 19.19 -13.76
CA GLY A 126 -8.26 18.66 -15.08
C GLY A 126 -6.81 18.21 -15.25
N ASP A 127 -6.49 17.76 -16.47
CA ASP A 127 -5.22 17.13 -16.81
C ASP A 127 -4.02 18.09 -16.65
N VAL A 128 -4.21 19.39 -16.92
CA VAL A 128 -3.17 20.40 -16.72
C VAL A 128 -2.75 20.47 -15.26
N THR A 129 -3.73 20.56 -14.34
CA THR A 129 -3.50 20.58 -12.89
C THR A 129 -2.85 19.28 -12.43
N LEU A 130 -3.29 18.13 -12.97
CA LEU A 130 -2.69 16.84 -12.65
C LEU A 130 -1.21 16.79 -13.04
N ARG A 131 -0.88 17.06 -14.30
CA ARG A 131 0.51 17.00 -14.78
C ARG A 131 1.43 17.99 -14.07
N ALA A 132 0.90 19.16 -13.72
CA ALA A 132 1.66 20.19 -13.01
C ALA A 132 1.89 19.89 -11.53
N HIS A 133 1.11 19.00 -10.90
CA HIS A 133 1.12 18.82 -9.45
C HIS A 133 1.11 17.37 -8.95
N LEU A 134 1.06 16.37 -9.84
CA LEU A 134 1.07 14.97 -9.45
C LEU A 134 2.37 14.66 -8.68
N PRO A 135 2.30 14.28 -7.39
CA PRO A 135 3.47 14.16 -6.52
C PRO A 135 4.60 13.32 -7.11
N THR A 136 4.27 12.21 -7.76
CA THR A 136 5.22 11.30 -8.43
C THR A 136 5.96 11.92 -9.61
N LEU A 137 5.42 12.97 -10.23
CA LEU A 137 6.08 13.69 -11.34
C LEU A 137 6.93 14.86 -10.84
N VAL A 138 6.43 15.57 -9.83
CA VAL A 138 7.00 16.86 -9.43
C VAL A 138 8.04 16.75 -8.33
N PHE A 139 7.95 15.74 -7.46
CA PHE A 139 8.89 15.56 -6.36
C PHE A 139 9.86 14.41 -6.65
N ASN A 140 11.08 14.78 -7.04
CA ASN A 140 12.13 13.83 -7.43
C ASN A 140 13.30 13.77 -6.44
N ASN A 141 13.44 14.78 -5.58
CA ASN A 141 14.49 14.79 -4.56
C ASN A 141 14.17 13.80 -3.46
N SER A 142 15.11 12.89 -3.20
CA SER A 142 14.99 11.88 -2.15
C SER A 142 16.10 11.99 -1.11
N THR A 143 15.83 11.50 0.09
CA THR A 143 16.88 11.18 1.05
C THR A 143 17.78 10.05 0.55
N ILE A 144 18.86 9.78 1.27
CA ILE A 144 19.56 8.49 1.16
C ILE A 144 18.62 7.34 1.53
N ILE A 145 19.01 6.12 1.17
CA ILE A 145 18.32 4.89 1.59
C ILE A 145 18.39 4.79 3.11
N SER A 146 17.25 4.53 3.75
CA SER A 146 17.18 4.39 5.20
C SER A 146 17.86 3.09 5.64
N PRO A 147 18.47 3.04 6.84
CA PRO A 147 19.03 1.80 7.37
C PRO A 147 17.98 0.68 7.45
N PRO A 148 18.37 -0.61 7.34
CA PRO A 148 17.44 -1.72 7.47
C PRO A 148 16.63 -1.65 8.77
N GLY A 149 15.35 -1.98 8.71
CA GLY A 149 14.41 -1.88 9.83
C GLY A 149 13.85 -0.49 10.07
N THR A 150 14.15 0.50 9.22
CA THR A 150 13.66 1.88 9.37
C THR A 150 12.44 2.12 8.49
N LEU A 151 11.26 1.75 9.01
CA LEU A 151 9.98 1.84 8.28
C LEU A 151 9.97 1.02 6.99
N ASP A 152 10.65 -0.13 7.00
CA ASP A 152 10.65 -1.03 5.85
C ASP A 152 9.20 -1.42 5.50
N LYS A 153 8.98 -1.68 4.22
CA LYS A 153 7.74 -2.28 3.74
C LYS A 153 8.04 -3.61 3.13
N CYS A 154 7.05 -4.48 3.14
CA CYS A 154 7.26 -5.85 2.72
C CYS A 154 6.18 -6.33 1.76
N ILE A 155 6.62 -7.27 0.94
CA ILE A 155 5.74 -8.17 0.20
C ILE A 155 5.92 -9.54 0.85
N LEU A 156 4.81 -10.20 1.18
CA LEU A 156 4.82 -11.46 1.92
C LEU A 156 3.90 -12.51 1.29
N ASP A 157 4.19 -13.79 1.58
CA ASP A 157 3.26 -14.90 1.38
C ASP A 157 2.34 -14.99 2.61
N PRO A 158 1.05 -14.63 2.48
CA PRO A 158 0.15 -14.56 3.61
C PRO A 158 -0.12 -15.93 4.25
N THR A 159 0.11 -17.02 3.53
CA THR A 159 -0.08 -18.40 4.03
C THR A 159 1.06 -18.87 4.93
N ARG A 160 2.21 -18.19 4.89
CA ARG A 160 3.40 -18.52 5.69
C ARG A 160 3.59 -17.58 6.89
N VAL A 161 2.81 -16.51 6.97
CA VAL A 161 2.89 -15.48 8.03
C VAL A 161 1.73 -15.63 9.00
N PHE A 162 2.03 -15.75 10.29
CA PHE A 162 1.02 -15.85 11.35
C PHE A 162 0.62 -14.47 11.87
N ILE A 163 1.59 -13.61 12.18
CA ILE A 163 1.37 -12.25 12.70
C ILE A 163 2.22 -11.26 11.91
N MET A 164 1.60 -10.22 11.39
CA MET A 164 2.24 -9.09 10.72
C MET A 164 2.19 -7.84 11.62
N ASP A 165 3.30 -7.16 11.84
CA ASP A 165 3.36 -5.84 12.48
C ASP A 165 3.26 -4.73 11.41
N VAL A 166 3.37 -3.45 11.77
CA VAL A 166 3.24 -2.31 10.83
C VAL A 166 4.29 -2.34 9.72
N HIS A 167 5.50 -2.82 10.03
CA HIS A 167 6.66 -2.79 9.12
C HIS A 167 7.32 -4.16 8.89
N ASN A 168 6.95 -5.17 9.66
CA ASN A 168 7.61 -6.46 9.59
C ASN A 168 6.74 -7.63 10.03
N VAL A 169 7.09 -8.81 9.53
CA VAL A 169 6.53 -10.05 10.05
C VAL A 169 7.01 -10.22 11.49
N ALA A 170 6.07 -10.36 12.42
CA ALA A 170 6.36 -10.64 13.82
C ALA A 170 6.52 -12.14 14.05
N VAL A 171 5.66 -12.96 13.42
CA VAL A 171 5.66 -14.42 13.59
C VAL A 171 5.34 -15.13 12.27
N PHE A 172 6.14 -16.11 11.92
CA PHE A 172 5.86 -17.05 10.82
C PHE A 172 5.17 -18.31 11.35
N PHE A 173 4.39 -18.98 10.51
CA PHE A 173 3.96 -20.33 10.83
C PHE A 173 5.17 -21.28 10.90
N PRO A 174 5.10 -22.35 11.71
CA PRO A 174 6.11 -23.41 11.66
C PRO A 174 6.14 -24.01 10.24
N GLY A 175 7.35 -24.15 9.71
CA GLY A 175 7.62 -24.72 8.38
C GLY A 175 7.63 -26.24 8.36
#